data_AF-A0A6J6ZH81-F1
#
_entry.id   AF-A0A6J6ZH81-F1
#
_cell.length_a   1.000
_cell.length_b   1.000
_cell.length_c   1.000
_cell.angle_alpha   90.00
_cell.angle_beta   90.00
_cell.angle_gamma   90.00
#
_symmetry.space_group_name_H-M   'P 1'
#
loop_
_entity.id
_entity.type
_entity.pdbx_description
1 polymer ?
#
loop_
_entity_poly.entity_id
_entity_poly.type
_entity_poly.pdbx_seq_one_letter_code
_entity_poly.pdbx_strand_id
1 'polypeptide(L)'
;MTVQVTETRQRRSIAPAVAVGLGAGLLSGLFGVGGGILVVPALVLLLKFDQRLANGTSLGAVLPISISSLVTYWAHDNVDWHMALWLALGAIGGALIGTKLIHILPKKVLGYLFAAMLLITAVRLFIPLHADGRTALTVFSAIALVFIGLITGTLAGLLGIGGGVVMVPAMAVFFNEISVVAKGTSVAVIIPTSIIGTWRNWKSDNVDLRVAAIVGLSGIISAIGGGIIADHMSQDLSNILFASLVLVVAIKMVWDLQRNSEDVY
;
A
#
# COMPACT_ATOMS: atom_id res chain seq x y z
N MET A 1 11.48 11.14 -37.89
CA MET A 1 10.33 10.59 -37.11
C MET A 1 10.60 10.40 -35.62
N THR A 2 11.82 10.66 -35.13
CA THR A 2 12.23 10.47 -33.72
C THR A 2 12.00 11.68 -32.80
N VAL A 3 11.62 12.85 -33.35
CA VAL A 3 11.46 14.10 -32.57
C VAL A 3 10.03 14.26 -32.03
N GLN A 4 9.01 13.66 -32.65
CA GLN A 4 7.60 13.87 -32.27
C GLN A 4 7.12 13.01 -31.09
N VAL A 5 7.83 11.95 -30.71
CA VAL A 5 7.42 11.08 -29.59
C VAL A 5 7.72 11.75 -28.24
N THR A 6 8.68 12.68 -28.19
CA THR A 6 9.11 13.32 -26.93
C THR A 6 8.18 14.48 -26.50
N GLU A 7 7.51 15.15 -27.44
CA GLU A 7 6.69 16.35 -27.14
C GLU A 7 5.33 16.04 -26.47
N THR A 8 4.77 14.83 -26.65
CA THR A 8 3.44 14.50 -26.11
C THR A 8 3.43 14.24 -24.60
N ARG A 9 4.59 14.01 -23.97
CA ARG A 9 4.69 13.77 -22.52
C ARG A 9 4.60 15.06 -21.68
N GLN A 10 4.76 16.24 -22.29
CA GLN A 10 5.12 17.48 -21.60
C GLN A 10 3.94 18.39 -21.19
N ARG A 11 2.70 18.09 -21.61
CA ARG A 11 1.49 18.92 -21.34
C ARG A 11 0.43 18.27 -20.45
N ARG A 12 0.74 17.20 -19.70
CA ARG A 12 -0.22 16.67 -18.71
C ARG A 12 -0.31 17.64 -17.54
N SER A 13 -1.53 18.13 -17.26
CA SER A 13 -1.80 18.98 -16.10
C SER A 13 -1.31 18.27 -14.83
N ILE A 14 -0.56 18.98 -13.99
CA ILE A 14 -0.04 18.47 -12.71
C ILE A 14 -1.11 18.40 -11.63
N ALA A 15 -2.21 19.13 -11.80
CA ALA A 15 -3.31 19.22 -10.84
C ALA A 15 -3.87 17.85 -10.42
N PRO A 16 -4.19 16.90 -11.33
CA PRO A 16 -4.64 15.57 -10.93
C PRO A 16 -3.58 14.81 -10.12
N ALA A 17 -2.29 14.92 -10.46
CA ALA A 17 -1.22 14.26 -9.69
C ALA A 17 -1.12 14.83 -8.26
N VAL A 18 -1.26 16.14 -8.09
CA VAL A 18 -1.29 16.79 -6.77
C VAL A 18 -2.50 16.34 -5.95
N ALA A 19 -3.69 16.31 -6.56
CA ALA A 19 -4.90 15.83 -5.89
C ALA A 19 -4.78 14.36 -5.44
N VAL A 20 -4.18 13.52 -6.29
CA VAL A 20 -3.86 12.12 -5.94
C VAL A 20 -2.88 12.05 -4.79
N GLY A 21 -1.82 12.87 -4.81
CA GLY A 21 -0.85 12.94 -3.72
C GLY A 21 -1.49 13.31 -2.40
N LEU A 22 -2.31 14.36 -2.38
CA LEU A 22 -3.03 14.81 -1.17
C LEU A 22 -3.98 13.73 -0.62
N GLY A 23 -4.76 13.08 -1.50
CA GLY A 23 -5.66 12.01 -1.09
C GLY A 23 -4.91 10.77 -0.59
N ALA A 24 -3.87 10.35 -1.31
CA ALA A 24 -3.04 9.21 -0.94
C ALA A 24 -2.28 9.45 0.37
N GLY A 25 -1.76 10.67 0.55
CA GLY A 25 -1.10 11.11 1.77
C GLY A 25 -2.06 11.04 2.96
N LEU A 26 -3.24 11.66 2.86
CA LEU A 26 -4.24 11.61 3.93
C LEU A 26 -4.60 10.17 4.32
N LEU A 27 -4.87 9.29 3.34
CA LEU A 27 -5.19 7.89 3.60
C LEU A 27 -4.00 7.10 4.19
N SER A 28 -2.77 7.40 3.75
CA SER A 28 -1.56 6.81 4.32
C SER A 28 -1.39 7.21 5.78
N GLY A 29 -1.56 8.50 6.10
CA GLY A 29 -1.51 9.00 7.46
C GLY A 29 -2.58 8.38 8.36
N LEU A 30 -3.83 8.32 7.89
CA LEU A 30 -4.97 7.79 8.67
C LEU A 30 -4.90 6.28 8.92
N PHE A 31 -4.41 5.51 7.94
CA PHE A 31 -4.59 4.06 7.92
C PHE A 31 -3.30 3.26 7.75
N GLY A 32 -2.14 3.90 7.67
CA GLY A 32 -0.85 3.22 7.56
C GLY A 32 -0.67 2.37 6.28
N VAL A 33 -1.53 2.55 5.28
CA VAL A 33 -1.55 1.72 4.06
C VAL A 33 -0.63 2.22 2.94
N GLY A 34 0.14 3.29 3.18
CA GLY A 34 1.08 3.86 2.20
C GLY A 34 0.43 4.60 1.04
N GLY A 35 -0.90 4.73 0.98
CA GLY A 35 -1.61 5.48 -0.07
C GLY A 35 -1.70 4.77 -1.43
N GLY A 36 -0.95 3.69 -1.66
CA GLY A 36 -0.89 2.98 -2.94
C GLY A 36 -2.24 2.42 -3.44
N ILE A 37 -3.17 2.12 -2.52
CA ILE A 37 -4.55 1.73 -2.84
C ILE A 37 -5.23 2.78 -3.73
N LEU A 38 -4.98 4.06 -3.43
CA LEU A 38 -5.57 5.18 -4.15
C LEU A 38 -4.71 5.58 -5.34
N VAL A 39 -3.38 5.60 -5.18
CA VAL A 39 -2.46 6.10 -6.21
C VAL A 39 -2.59 5.30 -7.51
N VAL A 40 -2.54 3.97 -7.45
CA VAL A 40 -2.59 3.11 -8.66
C VAL A 40 -3.85 3.36 -9.50
N PRO A 41 -5.09 3.18 -8.98
CA PRO A 41 -6.29 3.41 -9.78
C PRO A 41 -6.43 4.88 -10.21
N ALA A 42 -5.97 5.84 -9.41
CA ALA A 42 -6.07 7.24 -9.79
C ALA A 42 -5.09 7.62 -10.92
N LEU A 43 -3.89 7.03 -10.96
CA LEU A 43 -2.97 7.19 -12.09
C LEU A 43 -3.53 6.59 -13.38
N VAL A 44 -4.19 5.43 -13.30
CA VAL A 44 -4.86 4.81 -14.45
C VAL A 44 -6.03 5.67 -14.93
N LEU A 45 -6.90 6.13 -14.02
CA LEU A 45 -8.12 6.84 -14.40
C LEU A 45 -7.88 8.30 -14.79
N LEU A 46 -7.10 9.04 -14.00
CA LEU A 46 -6.93 10.49 -14.17
C LEU A 46 -5.77 10.82 -15.11
N LEU A 47 -4.68 10.05 -15.05
CA LEU A 47 -3.49 10.28 -15.87
C LEU A 47 -3.40 9.33 -17.06
N LYS A 48 -4.32 8.37 -17.22
CA LYS A 48 -4.36 7.41 -18.33
C LYS A 48 -3.04 6.65 -18.47
N PHE A 49 -2.44 6.27 -17.34
CA PHE A 49 -1.28 5.39 -17.31
C PHE A 49 -1.73 3.96 -17.61
N ASP A 50 -0.90 3.18 -18.31
CA ASP A 50 -1.09 1.74 -18.34
C ASP A 50 -0.86 1.15 -16.93
N GLN A 51 -1.39 -0.04 -16.67
CA GLN A 51 -1.33 -0.65 -15.34
C GLN A 51 0.11 -0.85 -14.85
N ARG A 52 1.04 -1.19 -15.73
CA ARG A 52 2.42 -1.50 -15.35
C ARG A 52 3.16 -0.23 -14.95
N LEU A 53 3.05 0.83 -15.76
CA LEU A 53 3.58 2.16 -15.46
C LEU A 53 2.95 2.75 -14.19
N ALA A 54 1.64 2.58 -13.99
CA ALA A 54 0.94 3.04 -12.79
C ALA A 54 1.46 2.33 -11.52
N ASN A 55 1.63 1.01 -11.55
CA ASN A 55 2.14 0.25 -10.40
C ASN A 55 3.56 0.69 -10.00
N GLY A 56 4.46 0.84 -10.98
CA GLY A 56 5.83 1.29 -10.71
C GLY A 56 5.90 2.75 -10.25
N THR A 57 5.14 3.65 -10.89
CA THR A 57 5.06 5.07 -10.50
C THR A 57 4.47 5.23 -9.10
N SER A 58 3.48 4.41 -8.74
CA SER A 58 2.89 4.39 -7.40
C SER A 58 3.94 4.07 -6.34
N LEU A 59 4.74 3.01 -6.50
CA LEU A 59 5.78 2.66 -5.53
C LEU A 59 6.75 3.83 -5.27
N GLY A 60 7.09 4.58 -6.32
CA GLY A 60 7.94 5.77 -6.19
C GLY A 60 7.26 6.92 -5.44
N ALA A 61 5.95 7.11 -5.66
CA ALA A 61 5.16 8.13 -4.96
C ALA A 61 4.88 7.79 -3.50
N VAL A 62 4.66 6.50 -3.21
CA VAL A 62 4.36 5.96 -1.88
C VAL A 62 5.55 6.11 -0.94
N LEU A 63 6.78 6.12 -1.46
CA LEU A 63 8.00 6.23 -0.64
C LEU A 63 8.04 7.51 0.22
N PRO A 64 8.02 8.74 -0.33
CA PRO A 64 8.00 9.97 0.49
C PRO A 64 6.74 10.10 1.36
N ILE A 65 5.58 9.60 0.90
CA ILE A 65 4.34 9.57 1.67
C ILE A 65 4.49 8.66 2.91
N SER A 66 5.13 7.51 2.75
CA SER A 66 5.36 6.55 3.82
C SER A 66 6.39 7.07 4.81
N ILE A 67 7.47 7.70 4.33
CA ILE A 67 8.47 8.34 5.21
C ILE A 67 7.81 9.41 6.08
N SER A 68 7.01 10.30 5.47
CA SER A 68 6.32 11.36 6.22
C SER A 68 5.27 10.82 7.20
N SER A 69 4.50 9.80 6.81
CA SER A 69 3.56 9.12 7.72
C SER A 69 4.30 8.46 8.89
N LEU A 70 5.42 7.79 8.63
CA LEU A 70 6.22 7.10 9.66
C LEU A 70 6.73 8.06 10.73
N VAL A 71 7.15 9.26 10.34
CA VAL A 71 7.60 10.28 11.30
C VAL A 71 6.52 10.56 12.34
N THR A 72 5.26 10.70 11.92
CA THR A 72 4.15 10.96 12.84
C THR A 72 3.84 9.76 13.74
N TYR A 73 3.82 8.53 13.21
CA TYR A 73 3.61 7.33 14.03
C TYR A 73 4.76 7.09 15.01
N TRP A 74 5.99 7.30 14.57
CA TRP A 74 7.18 7.13 15.41
C TRP A 74 7.25 8.17 16.53
N ALA A 75 6.85 9.41 16.26
CA ALA A 75 6.82 10.47 17.27
C ALA A 75 5.85 10.20 18.44
N HIS A 76 4.89 9.28 18.26
CA HIS A 76 3.91 8.89 19.28
C HIS A 76 4.10 7.43 19.74
N ASP A 77 5.30 6.84 19.54
CA ASP A 77 5.63 5.46 19.92
C ASP A 77 4.69 4.38 19.32
N ASN A 78 4.03 4.71 18.21
CA ASN A 78 3.06 3.83 17.53
C ASN A 78 3.72 2.94 16.46
N VAL A 79 4.95 2.48 16.70
CA VAL A 79 5.70 1.61 15.77
C VAL A 79 6.34 0.46 16.55
N ASP A 80 5.94 -0.78 16.24
CA ASP A 80 6.64 -1.96 16.71
C ASP A 80 7.78 -2.31 15.75
N TRP A 81 8.99 -1.86 16.09
CA TRP A 81 10.19 -2.10 15.30
C TRP A 81 10.57 -3.58 15.18
N HIS A 82 10.18 -4.42 16.14
CA HIS A 82 10.48 -5.85 16.08
C HIS A 82 9.59 -6.53 15.04
N MET A 83 8.28 -6.24 15.05
CA MET A 83 7.38 -6.72 14.00
C MET A 83 7.74 -6.17 12.63
N ALA A 84 8.08 -4.88 12.56
CA ALA A 84 8.53 -4.23 11.32
C ALA A 84 9.75 -4.94 10.73
N LEU A 85 10.73 -5.35 11.54
CA LEU A 85 11.91 -6.06 11.08
C LEU A 85 11.56 -7.39 10.40
N TRP A 86 10.81 -8.26 11.09
CA TRP A 86 10.45 -9.58 10.55
C TRP A 86 9.55 -9.48 9.31
N LEU A 87 8.57 -8.57 9.33
CA LEU A 87 7.74 -8.27 8.17
C LEU A 87 8.57 -7.74 7.01
N ALA A 88 9.51 -6.82 7.25
CA ALA A 88 10.36 -6.26 6.21
C ALA A 88 11.26 -7.32 5.57
N LEU A 89 11.84 -8.23 6.34
CA LEU A 89 12.64 -9.33 5.78
C LEU A 89 11.82 -10.17 4.78
N GLY A 90 10.61 -10.56 5.18
CA GLY A 90 9.68 -11.26 4.30
C GLY A 90 9.28 -10.42 3.10
N ALA A 91 8.89 -9.16 3.33
CA ALA A 91 8.32 -8.29 2.31
C ALA A 91 9.34 -7.83 1.27
N ILE A 92 10.60 -7.67 1.66
CA ILE A 92 11.70 -7.48 0.72
C ILE A 92 11.82 -8.69 -0.21
N GLY A 93 11.91 -9.90 0.36
CA GLY A 93 11.93 -11.13 -0.44
C GLY A 93 10.72 -11.26 -1.36
N GLY A 94 9.53 -10.95 -0.83
CA GLY A 94 8.26 -10.98 -1.53
C GLY A 94 8.24 -10.00 -2.70
N ALA A 95 8.64 -8.75 -2.49
CA ALA A 95 8.68 -7.72 -3.54
C ALA A 95 9.63 -8.12 -4.69
N LEU A 96 10.75 -8.78 -4.36
CA LEU A 96 11.66 -9.34 -5.36
C LEU A 96 11.04 -10.52 -6.12
N ILE A 97 10.17 -11.32 -5.50
CA ILE A 97 9.45 -12.39 -6.20
C ILE A 97 8.33 -11.79 -7.06
N GLY A 98 7.49 -10.93 -6.48
CA GLY A 98 6.32 -10.34 -7.12
C GLY A 98 6.65 -9.58 -8.41
N THR A 99 7.72 -8.79 -8.40
CA THR A 99 8.17 -8.07 -9.62
C THR A 99 8.59 -9.01 -10.76
N LYS A 100 9.01 -10.25 -10.47
CA LYS A 100 9.28 -11.28 -11.50
C LYS A 100 8.01 -12.05 -11.89
N LEU A 101 7.12 -12.28 -10.93
CA LEU A 101 5.95 -13.14 -11.08
C LEU A 101 4.81 -12.49 -11.90
N ILE A 102 4.91 -11.19 -12.18
CA ILE A 102 3.92 -10.42 -12.94
C ILE A 102 3.66 -10.96 -14.36
N HIS A 103 4.62 -11.72 -14.91
CA HIS A 103 4.53 -12.33 -16.23
C HIS A 103 3.96 -13.76 -16.23
N ILE A 104 3.82 -14.38 -15.04
CA ILE A 104 3.50 -15.80 -14.90
C ILE A 104 2.09 -16.01 -14.34
N LEU A 105 1.62 -15.10 -13.48
CA LEU A 105 0.32 -15.26 -12.83
C LEU A 105 -0.82 -14.59 -13.62
N PRO A 106 -1.97 -15.27 -13.80
CA PRO A 106 -3.16 -14.66 -14.36
C PRO A 106 -3.64 -13.51 -13.46
N LYS A 107 -3.82 -12.31 -14.04
CA LYS A 107 -4.29 -11.12 -13.32
C LYS A 107 -5.57 -11.39 -12.51
N LYS A 108 -6.47 -12.23 -13.04
CA LYS A 108 -7.74 -12.61 -12.38
C LYS A 108 -7.52 -13.36 -11.06
N VAL A 109 -6.60 -14.33 -11.02
CA VAL A 109 -6.33 -15.14 -9.82
C VAL A 109 -5.76 -14.27 -8.70
N LEU A 110 -4.76 -13.44 -9.03
CA LEU A 110 -4.18 -12.51 -8.08
C LEU A 110 -5.23 -11.53 -7.54
N GLY A 111 -6.13 -11.11 -8.43
CA GLY A 111 -7.21 -10.21 -8.08
C GLY A 111 -8.18 -10.79 -7.07
N TYR A 112 -8.67 -12.02 -7.31
CA TYR A 112 -9.57 -12.70 -6.39
C TYR A 112 -8.90 -13.01 -5.04
N LEU A 113 -7.62 -13.41 -5.02
CA LEU A 113 -6.89 -13.65 -3.77
C LEU A 113 -6.78 -12.38 -2.92
N PHE A 114 -6.46 -11.24 -3.54
CA PHE A 114 -6.39 -9.96 -2.83
C PHE A 114 -7.78 -9.54 -2.33
N ALA A 115 -8.81 -9.61 -3.18
CA ALA A 115 -10.18 -9.28 -2.80
C ALA A 115 -10.68 -10.13 -1.63
N ALA A 116 -10.43 -11.45 -1.66
CA ALA A 116 -10.79 -12.35 -0.56
C ALA A 116 -10.12 -11.94 0.75
N MET A 117 -8.82 -11.60 0.72
CA MET A 117 -8.11 -11.15 1.91
C MET A 117 -8.63 -9.80 2.44
N LEU A 118 -8.96 -8.87 1.56
CA LEU A 118 -9.59 -7.59 1.95
C LEU A 118 -10.96 -7.82 2.57
N LEU A 119 -11.77 -8.74 2.04
CA LEU A 119 -13.08 -9.08 2.63
C LEU A 119 -12.94 -9.71 4.00
N ILE A 120 -12.02 -10.68 4.17
CA ILE A 120 -11.72 -11.29 5.47
C ILE A 120 -11.30 -10.23 6.48
N THR A 121 -10.44 -9.31 6.05
CA THR A 121 -10.01 -8.15 6.85
C THR A 121 -11.18 -7.28 7.27
N ALA A 122 -12.01 -6.86 6.31
CA ALA A 122 -13.12 -5.94 6.55
C ALA A 122 -14.10 -6.55 7.55
N VAL A 123 -14.49 -7.81 7.35
CA VAL A 123 -15.40 -8.54 8.26
C VAL A 123 -14.81 -8.64 9.66
N ARG A 124 -13.53 -9.03 9.78
CA ARG A 124 -12.90 -9.16 11.09
C ARG A 124 -12.82 -7.82 11.81
N LEU A 125 -12.53 -6.74 11.11
CA LEU A 125 -12.33 -5.42 11.74
C LEU A 125 -13.62 -4.82 12.32
N PHE A 126 -14.79 -5.34 11.95
CA PHE A 126 -16.07 -5.05 12.63
C PHE A 126 -16.24 -5.79 13.97
N ILE A 127 -15.39 -6.78 14.27
CA ILE A 127 -15.42 -7.52 15.53
C ILE A 127 -14.37 -6.90 16.46
N PRO A 128 -14.77 -6.23 17.56
CA PRO A 128 -13.81 -5.65 18.50
C PRO A 128 -13.02 -6.77 19.18
N LEU A 129 -11.71 -6.78 19.00
CA LEU A 129 -10.82 -7.60 19.83
C LEU A 129 -10.34 -6.77 21.01
N HIS A 130 -10.39 -7.37 22.20
CA HIS A 130 -9.61 -6.87 23.33
C HIS A 130 -8.14 -7.21 23.05
N ALA A 131 -7.38 -6.19 22.65
CA ALA A 131 -5.94 -6.29 22.43
C ALA A 131 -5.22 -6.26 23.77
N ASP A 132 -4.71 -7.40 24.22
CA ASP A 132 -4.02 -7.51 25.52
C ASP A 132 -2.57 -6.97 25.50
N GLY A 133 -2.14 -6.41 24.36
CA GLY A 133 -0.85 -5.72 24.23
C GLY A 133 0.33 -6.68 24.12
N ARG A 134 1.13 -6.48 23.06
CA ARG A 134 2.47 -7.06 22.82
C ARG A 134 2.56 -8.56 23.12
N THR A 135 2.07 -9.39 22.19
CA THR A 135 2.37 -10.82 22.23
C THR A 135 3.89 -11.04 22.28
N ALA A 136 4.37 -11.77 23.29
CA ALA A 136 5.77 -12.14 23.39
C ALA A 136 6.22 -12.86 22.11
N LEU A 137 7.32 -12.39 21.52
CA LEU A 137 7.84 -12.94 20.27
C LEU A 137 8.27 -14.39 20.49
N THR A 138 7.50 -15.31 19.93
CA THR A 138 7.87 -16.71 19.81
C THR A 138 8.55 -16.93 18.46
N VAL A 139 9.33 -17.99 18.32
CA VAL A 139 9.88 -18.38 17.01
C VAL A 139 8.76 -18.54 15.98
N PHE A 140 7.60 -19.04 16.40
CA PHE A 140 6.40 -19.15 15.58
C PHE A 140 5.90 -17.78 15.07
N SER A 141 5.80 -16.77 15.95
CA SER A 141 5.35 -15.44 15.55
C SER A 141 6.33 -14.78 14.57
N ALA A 142 7.63 -14.96 14.75
CA ALA A 142 8.63 -14.45 13.80
C ALA A 142 8.49 -15.09 12.41
N ILE A 143 8.32 -16.42 12.33
CA ILE A 143 8.09 -17.14 11.07
C ILE A 143 6.80 -16.66 10.40
N ALA A 144 5.72 -16.51 11.17
CA ALA A 144 4.45 -16.01 10.66
C ALA A 144 4.56 -14.59 10.11
N LEU A 145 5.27 -13.68 10.80
CA LEU A 145 5.52 -12.32 10.34
C LEU A 145 6.34 -12.31 9.04
N VAL A 146 7.39 -13.13 8.93
CA VAL A 146 8.17 -13.26 7.69
C VAL A 146 7.28 -13.78 6.55
N PHE A 147 6.41 -14.76 6.81
CA PHE A 147 5.52 -15.31 5.79
C PHE A 147 4.45 -14.30 5.33
N ILE A 148 3.84 -13.57 6.26
CA ILE A 148 2.92 -12.46 5.96
C ILE A 148 3.66 -11.38 5.18
N GLY A 149 4.88 -11.04 5.59
CA GLY A 149 5.79 -10.16 4.86
C GLY A 149 5.98 -10.64 3.42
N LEU A 150 6.32 -11.91 3.21
CA LEU A 150 6.52 -12.49 1.89
C LEU A 150 5.29 -12.34 0.99
N ILE A 151 4.10 -12.65 1.49
CA ILE A 151 2.83 -12.53 0.75
C ILE A 151 2.56 -11.06 0.43
N THR A 152 2.57 -10.21 1.44
CA THR A 152 2.28 -8.77 1.31
C THR A 152 3.27 -8.07 0.39
N GLY A 153 4.56 -8.39 0.47
CA GLY A 153 5.61 -7.90 -0.40
C GLY A 153 5.45 -8.36 -1.84
N THR A 154 5.05 -9.62 -2.05
CA THR A 154 4.74 -10.15 -3.39
C THR A 154 3.59 -9.36 -4.02
N LEU A 155 2.52 -9.12 -3.26
CA LEU A 155 1.38 -8.30 -3.67
C LEU A 155 1.80 -6.85 -3.93
N ALA A 156 2.63 -6.26 -3.07
CA ALA A 156 3.13 -4.90 -3.23
C ALA A 156 3.97 -4.75 -4.51
N GLY A 157 4.85 -5.72 -4.80
CA GLY A 157 5.66 -5.75 -6.01
C GLY A 157 4.85 -5.97 -7.30
N LEU A 158 3.73 -6.71 -7.21
CA LEU A 158 2.83 -6.95 -8.34
C LEU A 158 1.88 -5.78 -8.61
N LEU A 159 1.28 -5.23 -7.55
CA LEU A 159 0.16 -4.30 -7.62
C LEU A 159 0.56 -2.85 -7.36
N GLY A 160 1.75 -2.57 -6.80
CA GLY A 160 2.19 -1.21 -6.48
C GLY A 160 1.47 -0.54 -5.31
N ILE A 161 0.76 -1.32 -4.48
CA ILE A 161 -0.13 -0.83 -3.41
C ILE A 161 0.59 -0.59 -2.06
N GLY A 162 1.84 -1.08 -1.91
CA GLY A 162 2.62 -0.87 -0.67
C GLY A 162 2.31 -1.83 0.48
N GLY A 163 1.46 -2.84 0.31
CA GLY A 163 1.30 -3.96 1.27
C GLY A 163 0.59 -3.66 2.60
N GLY A 164 0.48 -2.39 3.00
CA GLY A 164 -0.12 -2.03 4.30
C GLY A 164 -1.58 -2.44 4.48
N VAL A 165 -2.36 -2.49 3.40
CA VAL A 165 -3.77 -2.96 3.41
C VAL A 165 -3.94 -4.37 3.96
N VAL A 166 -2.86 -5.15 3.87
CA VAL A 166 -2.78 -6.57 4.16
C VAL A 166 -2.01 -6.77 5.47
N MET A 167 -0.95 -5.98 5.70
CA MET A 167 -0.15 -6.05 6.92
C MET A 167 -0.92 -5.55 8.16
N VAL A 168 -1.57 -4.38 8.07
CA VAL A 168 -2.34 -3.79 9.20
C VAL A 168 -3.35 -4.77 9.79
N PRO A 169 -4.26 -5.36 8.99
CA PRO A 169 -5.22 -6.30 9.52
C PRO A 169 -4.57 -7.61 9.94
N ALA A 170 -3.53 -8.10 9.25
CA ALA A 170 -2.86 -9.32 9.66
C ALA A 170 -2.21 -9.17 11.05
N MET A 171 -1.55 -8.04 11.32
CA MET A 171 -1.01 -7.73 12.66
C MET A 171 -2.12 -7.64 13.69
N ALA A 172 -3.18 -6.88 13.38
CA ALA A 172 -4.31 -6.74 14.27
C ALA A 172 -4.94 -8.12 14.59
N VAL A 173 -5.14 -9.00 13.60
CA VAL A 173 -5.80 -10.32 13.73
C VAL A 173 -4.93 -11.34 14.42
N PHE A 174 -3.76 -11.62 13.87
CA PHE A 174 -2.97 -12.78 14.23
C PHE A 174 -2.06 -12.53 15.43
N PHE A 175 -1.78 -11.25 15.74
CA PHE A 175 -0.88 -10.85 16.81
C PHE A 175 -1.56 -9.96 17.85
N ASN A 176 -2.88 -9.75 17.70
CA ASN A 176 -3.70 -8.94 18.60
C ASN A 176 -3.14 -7.53 18.83
N GLU A 177 -2.51 -6.97 17.78
CA GLU A 177 -1.86 -5.66 17.88
C GLU A 177 -2.87 -4.51 17.88
N ILE A 178 -2.50 -3.45 18.59
CA ILE A 178 -3.27 -2.22 18.64
C ILE A 178 -3.29 -1.61 17.23
N SER A 179 -4.47 -1.21 16.74
CA SER A 179 -4.67 -0.74 15.35
C SER A 179 -3.71 0.39 14.96
N VAL A 180 -3.49 1.38 15.84
CA VAL A 180 -2.56 2.48 15.57
C VAL A 180 -1.10 2.01 15.45
N VAL A 181 -0.68 1.05 16.28
CA VAL A 181 0.67 0.45 16.23
C VAL A 181 0.85 -0.38 14.96
N ALA A 182 -0.17 -1.17 14.58
CA ALA A 182 -0.15 -1.95 13.35
C ALA A 182 -0.01 -1.03 12.11
N LYS A 183 -0.67 0.12 12.09
CA LYS A 183 -0.56 1.12 11.01
C LYS A 183 0.83 1.75 10.94
N GLY A 184 1.41 2.17 12.05
CA GLY A 184 2.77 2.71 12.05
C GLY A 184 3.82 1.66 11.64
N THR A 185 3.66 0.44 12.15
CA THR A 185 4.51 -0.71 11.81
C THR A 185 4.44 -1.04 10.32
N SER A 186 3.24 -1.04 9.71
CA SER A 186 3.13 -1.32 8.28
C SER A 186 3.85 -0.28 7.44
N VAL A 187 3.68 1.02 7.72
CA VAL A 187 4.36 2.11 7.00
C VAL A 187 5.87 1.95 7.03
N ALA A 188 6.45 1.55 8.16
CA ALA A 188 7.88 1.27 8.26
C ALA A 188 8.33 0.18 7.28
N VAL A 189 7.51 -0.85 7.06
CA VAL A 189 7.74 -1.94 6.10
C VAL A 189 7.51 -1.51 4.64
N ILE A 190 6.63 -0.53 4.40
CA ILE A 190 6.37 0.00 3.06
C ILE A 190 7.63 0.68 2.50
N ILE A 191 8.44 1.33 3.33
CA ILE A 191 9.63 2.07 2.88
C ILE A 191 10.64 1.18 2.13
N PRO A 192 11.23 0.12 2.73
CA PRO A 192 12.20 -0.71 2.04
C PRO A 192 11.60 -1.42 0.82
N THR A 193 10.35 -1.86 0.91
CA THR A 193 9.66 -2.52 -0.23
C THR A 193 9.39 -1.56 -1.38
N SER A 194 9.06 -0.31 -1.09
CA SER A 194 8.87 0.75 -2.09
C SER A 194 10.19 1.14 -2.76
N ILE A 195 11.29 1.21 -2.01
CA ILE A 195 12.64 1.45 -2.58
C ILE A 195 12.97 0.34 -3.59
N ILE A 196 12.88 -0.92 -3.17
CA ILE A 196 13.21 -2.07 -4.02
C ILE A 196 12.28 -2.16 -5.23
N GLY A 197 10.97 -1.99 -5.00
CA GLY A 197 9.96 -2.08 -6.03
C GLY A 197 10.08 -0.95 -7.06
N THR A 198 10.34 0.28 -6.62
CA THR A 198 10.60 1.43 -7.51
C THR A 198 11.85 1.19 -8.32
N TRP A 199 12.95 0.78 -7.69
CA TRP A 199 14.21 0.52 -8.37
C TRP A 199 14.09 -0.55 -9.46
N ARG A 200 13.39 -1.64 -9.17
CA ARG A 200 13.15 -2.71 -10.16
C ARG A 200 12.26 -2.27 -11.31
N ASN A 201 11.16 -1.57 -11.02
CA ASN A 201 10.28 -1.08 -12.08
C ASN A 201 10.97 -0.01 -12.93
N TRP A 202 11.82 0.82 -12.32
CA TRP A 202 12.60 1.84 -13.02
C TRP A 202 13.60 1.21 -13.99
N LYS A 203 14.27 0.12 -13.60
CA LYS A 203 15.12 -0.68 -14.50
C LYS A 203 14.38 -1.31 -15.68
N SER A 204 13.06 -1.36 -15.64
CA SER A 204 12.22 -1.91 -16.71
C SER A 204 11.37 -0.83 -17.40
N ASP A 205 11.74 0.45 -17.29
CA ASP A 205 11.06 1.63 -17.86
C ASP A 205 9.58 1.78 -17.45
N ASN A 206 9.20 1.22 -16.29
CA ASN A 206 7.82 1.23 -15.78
C ASN A 206 7.60 2.26 -14.66
N VAL A 207 8.42 3.32 -14.62
CA VAL A 207 8.30 4.37 -13.59
C VAL A 207 8.39 5.75 -14.25
N ASP A 208 7.35 6.57 -14.07
CA ASP A 208 7.43 8.00 -14.37
C ASP A 208 7.87 8.76 -13.12
N LEU A 209 9.19 8.96 -12.97
CA LEU A 209 9.78 9.59 -11.78
C LEU A 209 9.25 11.01 -11.52
N ARG A 210 8.85 11.73 -12.57
CA ARG A 210 8.29 13.09 -12.42
C ARG A 210 6.92 13.03 -11.77
N VAL A 211 6.04 12.16 -12.25
CA VAL A 211 4.71 11.97 -11.64
C VAL A 211 4.85 11.38 -10.24
N ALA A 212 5.74 10.41 -10.04
CA ALA A 212 6.02 9.84 -8.72
C ALA A 212 6.44 10.92 -7.71
N ALA A 213 7.36 11.81 -8.10
CA ALA A 213 7.80 12.92 -7.25
C ALA A 213 6.67 13.92 -6.97
N ILE A 214 5.85 14.30 -7.95
CA ILE A 214 4.74 15.24 -7.75
C ILE A 214 3.72 14.66 -6.77
N VAL A 215 3.26 13.44 -7.01
CA VAL A 215 2.30 12.74 -6.13
C VAL A 215 2.90 12.57 -4.73
N GLY A 216 4.15 12.10 -4.67
CA GLY A 216 4.82 11.83 -3.41
C GLY A 216 5.05 13.07 -2.55
N LEU A 217 5.56 14.16 -3.15
CA LEU A 217 5.86 15.40 -2.44
C LEU A 217 4.58 16.14 -2.02
N SER A 218 3.57 16.19 -2.88
CA SER A 218 2.28 16.81 -2.52
C SER A 218 1.57 16.05 -1.41
N GLY A 219 1.76 14.74 -1.32
CA GLY A 219 1.15 13.91 -0.27
C GLY A 219 1.77 14.06 1.12
N ILE A 220 2.98 14.63 1.27
CA ILE A 220 3.68 14.74 2.56
C ILE A 220 2.84 15.49 3.59
N ILE A 221 2.32 16.67 3.23
CA ILE A 221 1.59 17.52 4.17
C ILE A 221 0.32 16.82 4.66
N SER A 222 -0.44 16.22 3.73
CA SER A 222 -1.63 15.45 4.06
C SER A 222 -1.33 14.15 4.82
N ALA A 223 -0.17 13.54 4.61
CA ALA A 223 0.25 12.35 5.34
C ALA A 223 0.54 12.65 6.81
N ILE A 224 1.25 13.75 7.06
CA ILE A 224 1.48 14.24 8.43
C ILE A 224 0.14 14.59 9.08
N GLY A 225 -0.72 15.36 8.39
CA GLY A 225 -2.05 15.72 8.89
C GLY A 225 -2.91 14.49 9.19
N GLY A 226 -2.91 13.50 8.30
CA GLY A 226 -3.62 12.23 8.49
C GLY A 226 -3.07 11.43 9.68
N GLY A 227 -1.76 11.41 9.89
CA GLY A 227 -1.15 10.75 11.05
C GLY A 227 -1.53 11.42 12.37
N ILE A 228 -1.57 12.75 12.41
CA ILE A 228 -2.01 13.50 13.60
C ILE A 228 -3.48 13.22 13.89
N ILE A 229 -4.33 13.21 12.86
CA ILE A 229 -5.74 12.84 13.02
C ILE A 229 -5.86 11.41 13.53
N ALA A 230 -5.09 10.47 12.99
CA ALA A 230 -5.11 9.05 13.39
C ALA A 230 -4.81 8.85 14.88
N ASP A 231 -3.88 9.61 15.44
CA ASP A 231 -3.50 9.55 16.85
C ASP A 231 -4.64 10.01 17.80
N HIS A 232 -5.44 10.97 17.36
CA HIS A 232 -6.58 11.49 18.13
C HIS A 232 -7.87 10.68 17.96
N MET A 233 -7.89 9.70 17.06
CA MET A 233 -9.08 8.89 16.79
C MET A 233 -9.25 7.77 17.82
N SER A 234 -10.50 7.53 18.23
CA SER A 234 -10.81 6.31 18.97
C SER A 234 -10.51 5.08 18.11
N GLN A 235 -10.11 3.98 18.74
CA GLN A 235 -9.79 2.73 18.04
C GLN A 235 -10.98 2.23 17.22
N ASP A 236 -12.20 2.35 17.75
CA ASP A 236 -13.43 1.94 17.06
C ASP A 236 -13.68 2.76 15.78
N LEU A 237 -13.57 4.08 15.86
CA LEU A 237 -13.75 4.94 14.68
C LEU A 237 -12.68 4.65 13.63
N SER A 238 -11.43 4.51 14.06
CA SER A 238 -10.30 4.12 13.21
C SER A 238 -10.55 2.80 12.50
N ASN A 239 -11.05 1.79 13.23
CA ASN A 239 -11.36 0.47 12.71
C ASN A 239 -12.53 0.50 11.73
N ILE A 240 -13.62 1.19 12.04
CA ILE A 240 -14.80 1.33 11.16
C ILE A 240 -14.42 2.04 9.85
N LEU A 241 -13.68 3.15 9.92
CA LEU A 241 -13.28 3.88 8.72
C LEU A 241 -12.32 3.05 7.87
N PHE A 242 -11.37 2.33 8.50
CA PHE A 242 -10.46 1.46 7.78
C PHE A 242 -11.19 0.26 7.15
N ALA A 243 -12.11 -0.37 7.89
CA ALA A 243 -12.93 -1.47 7.38
C ALA A 243 -13.75 -1.02 6.18
N SER A 244 -14.34 0.18 6.25
CA SER A 244 -15.12 0.78 5.17
C SER A 244 -14.25 1.02 3.93
N LEU A 245 -13.05 1.57 4.09
CA LEU A 245 -12.10 1.76 3.00
C LEU A 245 -11.76 0.42 2.34
N VAL A 246 -11.39 -0.58 3.13
CA VAL A 246 -10.99 -1.90 2.64
C VAL A 246 -12.17 -2.60 1.93
N LEU A 247 -13.38 -2.48 2.47
CA LEU A 247 -14.59 -3.06 1.88
C LEU A 247 -14.91 -2.43 0.52
N VAL A 248 -14.86 -1.10 0.41
CA VAL A 248 -15.06 -0.39 -0.86
C VAL A 248 -14.03 -0.83 -1.91
N VAL A 249 -12.76 -0.96 -1.50
CA VAL A 249 -11.68 -1.41 -2.39
C VAL A 249 -11.91 -2.85 -2.84
N ALA A 250 -12.30 -3.73 -1.92
CA ALA A 250 -12.60 -5.13 -2.24
C ALA A 250 -13.77 -5.25 -3.23
N ILE A 251 -14.88 -4.54 -2.98
CA ILE A 251 -16.06 -4.55 -3.85
C ILE A 251 -15.70 -4.02 -5.24
N LYS A 252 -15.02 -2.87 -5.31
CA LYS A 252 -14.56 -2.30 -6.57
C LYS A 252 -13.68 -3.28 -7.35
N MET A 253 -12.75 -3.93 -6.66
CA MET A 253 -11.86 -4.89 -7.27
C MET A 253 -12.59 -6.09 -7.86
N VAL A 254 -13.55 -6.68 -7.12
CA VAL A 254 -14.36 -7.79 -7.63
C VAL A 254 -15.16 -7.36 -8.86
N TRP A 255 -15.73 -6.14 -8.82
CA TRP A 255 -16.46 -5.61 -9.97
C TRP A 255 -15.56 -5.43 -11.20
N ASP A 256 -14.38 -4.84 -11.05
CA ASP A 256 -13.42 -4.66 -12.15
C ASP A 256 -12.98 -6.01 -12.75
N LEU A 257 -12.82 -7.04 -11.92
CA LEU A 257 -12.48 -8.41 -12.37
C LEU A 257 -13.58 -9.09 -13.17
N GLN A 258 -14.85 -8.83 -12.81
CA GLN A 258 -16.00 -9.36 -13.53
C GLN A 258 -16.21 -8.63 -14.86
N ARG A 259 -15.96 -7.32 -14.90
CA ARG A 259 -16.20 -6.48 -16.08
C ARG A 259 -15.10 -6.60 -17.15
N ASN A 260 -13.84 -6.70 -16.74
CA ASN A 260 -12.70 -6.89 -17.65
C ASN A 260 -12.49 -8.38 -18.02
N SER A 261 -13.55 -9.18 -17.98
CA SER A 261 -13.48 -10.60 -18.29
C SER A 261 -13.28 -10.89 -19.79
N GLU A 262 -13.56 -9.92 -20.67
CA GLU A 262 -13.56 -10.09 -22.13
C GLU A 262 -12.19 -9.85 -22.81
N ASP A 263 -11.25 -9.15 -22.18
CA ASP A 263 -9.93 -8.82 -22.79
C ASP A 263 -8.79 -9.74 -22.30
N VAL A 264 -9.04 -11.05 -22.23
CA VAL A 264 -8.01 -12.05 -21.89
C VAL A 264 -8.05 -13.22 -22.88
N TYR A 265 -7.64 -12.93 -24.12
CA TYR A 265 -6.99 -13.88 -25.02
C TYR A 265 -5.79 -13.21 -25.68
#